data_AF-A0A7C1XQR8-F1
#
_entry.id   AF-A0A7C1XQR8-F1
#
_cell.length_a   1.000
_cell.length_b   1.000
_cell.length_c   1.000
_cell.angle_alpha   90.00
_cell.angle_beta   90.00
_cell.angle_gamma   90.00
#
_symmetry.space_group_name_H-M   'P 1'
#
loop_
_entity.id
_entity.type
_entity.pdbx_description
1 polymer ?
#
loop_
_entity_poly.entity_id
_entity_poly.type
_entity_poly.pdbx_seq_one_letter_code
_entity_poly.pdbx_strand_id
1 'polypeptide(L)' 'MKPLVILFLSAFLLMACSQEQQNKISRLGVTWLEGNYKVTYAAGSHVKSWTVLDGKVTSEPNKGYYYFWARNKKD' A
#
# COMPACT_ATOMS: atom_id res chain seq x y z
N MET A 1 0.81 -32.18 12.66
CA MET A 1 -0.44 -32.22 11.86
C MET A 1 -1.36 -31.03 12.16
N LYS A 2 -1.79 -30.79 13.40
CA LYS A 2 -2.63 -29.63 13.81
C LYS A 2 -2.13 -28.24 13.33
N PRO A 3 -0.84 -27.86 13.47
CA PRO A 3 -0.39 -26.54 13.02
C PRO A 3 -0.42 -26.38 11.50
N LEU A 4 -0.22 -27.48 10.77
CA LEU A 4 -0.27 -27.47 9.31
C LEU A 4 -1.71 -27.24 8.83
N VAL A 5 -2.70 -27.87 9.47
CA VAL A 5 -4.12 -27.66 9.17
C VAL A 5 -4.53 -26.20 9.44
N ILE A 6 -4.08 -25.62 10.56
CA ILE A 6 -4.35 -24.21 10.88
C ILE A 6 -3.72 -23.27 9.85
N LEU A 7 -2.49 -23.56 9.40
CA LEU A 7 -1.82 -22.78 8.36
C LEU A 7 -2.55 -22.85 7.02
N PHE A 8 -3.00 -24.04 6.61
CA PHE A 8 -3.78 -24.20 5.38
C PHE A 8 -5.15 -23.53 5.47
N LEU A 9 -5.81 -23.60 6.62
CA LEU A 9 -7.12 -22.98 6.82
C LEU A 9 -7.01 -21.44 6.78
N SER A 10 -5.96 -20.88 7.38
CA SER A 10 -5.69 -19.43 7.33
C SER A 10 -5.33 -18.96 5.93
N ALA A 11 -4.52 -19.71 5.18
CA ALA A 11 -4.24 -19.41 3.77
C ALA A 11 -5.51 -19.44 2.90
N PHE A 12 -6.41 -20.40 3.14
CA PHE A 12 -7.67 -20.51 2.40
C PHE A 12 -8.61 -19.33 2.67
N LEU A 13 -8.69 -18.87 3.92
CA LEU A 13 -9.49 -17.70 4.31
C LEU A 13 -8.98 -16.39 3.68
N LEU A 14 -7.67 -16.27 3.42
CA LEU A 14 -7.10 -15.10 2.75
C LEU A 14 -7.50 -15.03 1.26
N MET A 15 -7.74 -16.17 0.60
CA MET A 15 -8.21 -16.20 -0.79
C MET A 15 -9.68 -15.81 -0.96
N ALA A 16 -10.47 -15.86 0.13
CA ALA A 16 -11.89 -15.48 0.11
C ALA A 16 -12.13 -13.96 0.26
N CYS A 17 -11.08 -13.16 0.49
CA CYS A 17 -11.21 -11.70 0.52
C CYS A 17 -11.45 -11.14 -0.87
N SER A 18 -12.44 -10.26 -1.01
CA SER A 18 -12.62 -9.47 -2.24
C SER A 18 -11.41 -8.57 -2.50
N GLN A 19 -11.23 -8.16 -3.75
CA GLN A 19 -10.14 -7.26 -4.15
C GLN A 19 -10.18 -5.93 -3.38
N GLU A 20 -11.38 -5.43 -3.05
CA GLU A 20 -11.54 -4.23 -2.20
C GLU A 20 -11.04 -4.46 -0.77
N GLN A 21 -11.33 -5.61 -0.17
CA GLN A 21 -10.83 -5.96 1.17
C GLN A 21 -9.30 -6.11 1.18
N GLN A 22 -8.73 -6.75 0.15
CA GLN A 22 -7.29 -6.87 -0.01
C GLN A 22 -6.61 -5.49 -0.13
N ASN A 23 -7.21 -4.58 -0.91
CA ASN A 23 -6.73 -3.20 -1.04
C ASN A 23 -6.80 -2.45 0.29
N LYS A 24 -7.87 -2.63 1.06
CA LYS A 24 -8.04 -2.02 2.39
C LYS A 24 -6.99 -2.50 3.39
N ILE A 25 -6.75 -3.82 3.47
CA ILE A 25 -5.71 -4.41 4.34
C ILE A 25 -4.32 -3.92 3.92
N SER A 26 -4.04 -3.88 2.62
CA SER A 26 -2.77 -3.37 2.10
C SER A 26 -2.53 -1.91 2.51
N ARG A 27 -3.55 -1.05 2.40
CA ARG A 27 -3.44 0.35 2.84
C ARG A 27 -3.24 0.50 4.35
N LEU A 28 -3.84 -0.38 5.17
CA LEU A 28 -3.59 -0.40 6.62
C LEU A 28 -2.13 -0.72 6.94
N GLY A 29 -1.53 -1.69 6.22
CA GLY A 29 -0.10 -2.01 6.35
C GLY A 29 0.79 -0.81 6.03
N VAL A 30 0.53 -0.14 4.90
CA VAL A 30 1.30 1.05 4.50
C VAL A 30 1.03 2.27 5.41
N THR A 31 -0.06 2.27 6.19
CA THR A 31 -0.31 3.31 7.21
C THR A 31 0.64 3.21 8.40
N TRP A 32 1.05 1.99 8.74
CA TRP A 32 1.94 1.70 9.87
C TRP A 32 3.41 1.64 9.47
N LEU A 33 3.69 1.28 8.23
CA LEU A 33 5.02 1.31 7.68
C LEU A 33 5.34 2.75 7.30
N GLU A 34 6.08 3.45 8.16
CA GLU A 34 6.67 4.74 7.80
C GLU A 34 7.90 4.48 6.91
N GLY A 35 8.18 5.34 5.95
CA GLY A 35 9.40 5.20 5.13
C GLY A 35 9.38 5.90 3.78
N ASN A 36 10.38 5.58 2.97
CA ASN A 36 10.56 6.17 1.65
C ASN A 36 9.78 5.38 0.59
N TYR A 37 8.84 6.02 -0.09
CA TYR A 37 7.94 5.39 -1.04
C TYR A 37 8.14 5.90 -2.46
N LYS A 38 8.32 4.99 -3.42
CA LYS A 38 8.22 5.33 -4.84
C LYS A 38 6.75 5.42 -5.22
N VAL A 39 6.28 6.62 -5.51
CA VAL A 39 4.91 6.88 -5.97
C VAL A 39 4.93 7.11 -7.47
N THR A 40 3.93 6.56 -8.16
CA THR A 40 3.74 6.74 -9.60
C THR A 40 2.33 7.24 -9.87
N TYR A 41 2.23 8.36 -10.59
CA TYR A 41 1.00 8.78 -11.24
C TYR A 41 1.01 8.28 -12.68
N ALA A 42 -0.08 7.60 -13.08
CA ALA A 42 -0.28 7.11 -14.44
C ALA A 42 -1.67 7.50 -14.92
N ALA A 43 -1.74 8.29 -15.99
CA ALA A 43 -2.96 8.66 -16.69
C ALA A 43 -2.76 8.48 -18.20
N GLY A 44 -3.19 7.33 -18.72
CA GLY A 44 -2.92 6.93 -20.09
C GLY A 44 -1.41 6.80 -20.34
N SER A 45 -0.90 7.53 -21.34
CA SER A 45 0.53 7.58 -21.66
C SER A 45 1.35 8.48 -20.72
N HIS A 46 0.71 9.31 -19.88
CA HIS A 46 1.40 10.18 -18.95
C HIS A 46 1.76 9.43 -17.67
N VAL A 47 3.03 9.09 -17.52
CA VAL A 47 3.57 8.41 -16.34
C VAL A 47 4.65 9.29 -15.70
N LYS A 48 4.50 9.61 -14.41
CA LYS A 48 5.52 10.29 -13.61
C LYS A 48 5.74 9.55 -12.30
N SER A 49 7.00 9.42 -11.89
CA SER A 49 7.37 8.82 -10.61
C SER A 49 8.24 9.75 -9.77
N TRP A 50 8.07 9.68 -8.45
CA TRP A 50 8.89 10.39 -7.47
C TRP A 50 9.04 9.53 -6.21
N THR A 51 10.10 9.82 -5.45
CA THR A 51 10.26 9.24 -4.11
C THR A 51 9.70 10.23 -3.09
N VAL A 52 8.70 9.79 -2.33
CA VAL A 52 8.21 10.49 -1.14
C VAL A 52 9.05 10.03 0.03
N LEU A 53 9.72 10.96 0.72
CA LEU A 53 10.57 10.63 1.86
C LEU A 53 9.75 10.68 3.15
N ASP A 54 9.97 9.74 4.07
CA ASP A 54 9.27 9.63 5.35
C ASP A 54 7.74 9.76 5.22
N GLY A 55 7.20 9.13 4.17
CA GLY A 55 5.79 9.20 3.83
C GLY A 55 4.92 8.37 4.78
N LYS A 56 3.68 8.82 4.98
CA LYS A 56 2.62 8.08 5.66
C LYS A 56 1.41 7.98 4.74
N VAL A 57 0.95 6.77 4.42
CA VAL A 57 -0.22 6.55 3.55
C VAL A 57 -1.42 6.24 4.43
N THR A 58 -2.53 6.96 4.31
CA THR A 58 -3.74 6.63 5.08
C THR A 58 -4.64 5.64 4.33
N SER A 59 -5.25 4.70 5.06
CA SER A 59 -6.28 3.79 4.58
C SER A 59 -7.69 4.39 4.51
N GLU A 60 -7.87 5.66 4.87
CA GLU A 60 -9.16 6.34 4.75
C GLU A 60 -9.40 6.81 3.30
N PRO A 61 -10.45 6.33 2.60
CA PRO A 61 -10.72 6.71 1.21
C PRO A 61 -10.92 8.22 1.02
N ASN A 62 -11.53 8.86 2.02
CA ASN A 62 -11.92 10.27 1.98
C ASN A 62 -10.78 11.23 2.32
N LYS A 63 -9.64 10.71 2.78
CA LYS A 63 -8.50 11.54 3.22
C LYS A 63 -7.35 11.61 2.22
N GLY A 64 -7.44 10.90 1.09
CA GLY A 64 -6.45 10.97 0.01
C GLY A 64 -5.03 10.51 0.41
N TYR A 65 -4.10 10.59 -0.53
CA TYR A 65 -2.66 10.40 -0.27
C TYR A 65 -2.10 11.71 0.30
N TYR A 66 -1.62 11.72 1.53
CA TYR A 66 -0.85 12.87 2.04
C TYR A 66 0.59 12.74 1.56
N TYR A 67 1.05 13.70 0.76
CA TYR A 67 2.45 13.82 0.36
C TYR A 67 3.15 14.77 1.32
N PHE A 68 4.04 14.24 2.14
CA PHE A 68 4.96 15.04 2.92
C PHE A 68 6.31 14.96 2.21
N TRP A 69 6.73 16.07 1.58
CA TRP A 69 8.09 16.30 1.07
C TRP A 69 8.51 15.44 -0.15
N ALA A 70 8.11 15.87 -1.35
CA ALA A 70 8.82 15.50 -2.58
C ALA A 70 10.09 16.35 -2.67
N ARG A 71 11.27 15.78 -2.35
CA ARG A 71 12.53 16.45 -2.62
C ARG A 71 12.80 16.35 -4.13
N ASN A 72 12.76 17.48 -4.84
CA ASN A 72 13.12 17.51 -6.26
C ASN A 72 14.55 16.99 -6.41
N LYS A 73 14.72 15.85 -7.08
CA LYS A 73 16.03 15.35 -7.47
C LYS A 73 16.55 16.24 -8.61
N LYS A 74 17.35 17.26 -8.25
CA LYS A 74 18.29 17.92 -9.16
C LYS A 74 19.61 17.16 -9.04
N ASP A 75 19.85 16.25 -9.98
CA ASP A 75 21.20 15.87 -10.38
C ASP A 75 21.42 16.50 -11.75
#